data_AF-A0A352S0U8-F1
#
_entry.id   AF-A0A352S0U8-F1
#
_cell.length_a   1.000
_cell.length_b   1.000
_cell.length_c   1.000
_cell.angle_alpha   90.00
_cell.angle_beta   90.00
_cell.angle_gamma   90.00
#
_symmetry.space_group_name_H-M   'P 1'
#
loop_
_entity.id
_entity.type
_entity.pdbx_description
1 polymer ?
#
loop_
_entity_poly.entity_id
_entity_poly.type
_entity_poly.pdbx_seq_one_letter_code
_entity_poly.pdbx_strand_id
1 'polypeptide(L)'
;MTQAPLHPLDQALKLEPAGEHRYVGHTSQAYWNMIGPFGGATAAVMLQAALVHPERLGDPIALTVNFAGPIGEGEFEVEARPSRTNRSTQHWHL
;
A
#
# COMPACT_ATOMS: atom_id res chain seq x y z
N MET A 1 12.03 -8.48 27.60
CA MET A 1 12.32 -9.00 26.24
C MET A 1 12.47 -7.80 25.32
N THR A 2 13.65 -7.57 24.76
CA THR A 2 13.89 -6.47 23.82
C THR A 2 13.22 -6.82 22.50
N GLN A 3 12.20 -6.07 22.10
CA GLN A 3 11.55 -6.26 20.80
C GLN A 3 12.57 -5.97 19.71
N ALA A 4 12.74 -6.90 18.76
CA ALA A 4 13.58 -6.66 17.59
C ALA A 4 13.04 -5.44 16.82
N PRO A 5 13.91 -4.59 16.26
CA PRO A 5 13.47 -3.47 15.44
C PRO A 5 12.62 -3.98 14.28
N LEU A 6 11.59 -3.22 13.90
CA LEU A 6 10.72 -3.56 12.77
C LEU A 6 11.57 -3.75 11.51
N HIS A 7 11.23 -4.73 10.68
CA HIS A 7 11.90 -4.86 9.39
C HIS A 7 11.62 -3.60 8.54
N PRO A 8 12.59 -3.09 7.75
CA PRO A 8 12.38 -1.86 6.96
C PRO A 8 11.15 -1.90 6.04
N LEU A 9 10.84 -3.08 5.49
CA LEU A 9 9.62 -3.28 4.71
C LEU A 9 8.36 -3.07 5.55
N ASP A 10 8.28 -3.68 6.72
CA ASP A 10 7.13 -3.55 7.63
C ASP A 10 6.91 -2.08 8.03
N GLN A 11 8.00 -1.31 8.17
CA GLN A 11 7.92 0.12 8.45
C GLN A 11 7.38 0.92 7.25
N ALA A 12 7.85 0.62 6.04
CA ALA A 12 7.41 1.28 4.82
C ALA A 12 5.95 0.95 4.43
N LEU A 13 5.43 -0.20 4.89
CA LEU A 13 4.06 -0.64 4.65
C LEU A 13 3.07 -0.23 5.74
N LYS A 14 3.49 0.57 6.73
CA LYS A 14 2.55 1.10 7.74
C LYS A 14 1.56 2.05 7.07
N LEU A 15 0.28 1.75 7.26
CA LEU A 15 -0.85 2.52 6.78
C LEU A 15 -1.79 2.83 7.94
N GLU A 16 -2.19 4.08 8.05
CA GLU A 16 -3.14 4.55 9.05
C GLU A 16 -4.49 4.83 8.39
N PRO A 17 -5.63 4.33 8.92
CA PRO A 17 -6.94 4.64 8.36
C PRO A 17 -7.22 6.15 8.39
N ALA A 18 -7.64 6.71 7.25
CA ALA A 18 -7.88 8.14 7.08
C ALA A 18 -9.27 8.47 6.50
N GLY A 19 -10.15 7.47 6.43
CA GLY A 19 -11.52 7.62 5.94
C GLY A 19 -12.03 6.35 5.30
N GLU A 20 -13.20 6.44 4.68
CA GLU A 20 -13.76 5.35 3.88
C GLU A 20 -12.82 5.04 2.71
N HIS A 21 -12.36 3.78 2.66
CA HIS A 21 -11.40 3.29 1.66
C HIS A 21 -10.06 4.04 1.61
N ARG A 22 -9.73 4.89 2.59
CA ARG A 22 -8.54 5.75 2.53
C ARG A 22 -7.56 5.45 3.64
N TYR A 23 -6.28 5.48 3.29
CA TYR A 23 -5.16 5.31 4.19
C TYR A 23 -4.13 6.40 4.00
N VAL A 24 -3.45 6.76 5.08
CA VAL A 24 -2.26 7.61 5.07
C VAL A 24 -1.03 6.73 5.26
N GLY A 25 -0.01 6.95 4.45
CA GLY A 25 1.29 6.30 4.54
C GLY A 25 2.42 7.33 4.45
N HIS A 26 3.65 6.87 4.64
CA HIS A 26 4.83 7.72 4.56
C HIS A 26 5.91 7.06 3.69
N THR A 27 6.57 7.84 2.84
CA THR A 27 7.73 7.35 2.09
C THR A 27 8.86 6.98 3.05
N SER A 28 9.54 5.86 2.80
CA SER A 28 10.66 5.40 3.62
C SER A 28 11.99 5.67 2.94
N GLN A 29 12.93 6.26 3.68
CA GLN A 29 14.27 6.51 3.18
C GLN A 29 15.02 5.22 2.83
N ALA A 30 14.68 4.10 3.48
CA ALA A 30 15.24 2.79 3.16
C ALA A 30 14.89 2.32 1.74
N TYR A 31 13.84 2.87 1.14
CA TYR A 31 13.39 2.58 -0.22
C TYR A 31 13.46 3.80 -1.13
N TRP A 32 14.13 4.89 -0.73
CA TRP A 32 14.32 6.04 -1.60
C TRP A 32 15.27 5.69 -2.75
N ASN A 33 14.91 6.12 -3.96
CA ASN A 33 15.74 5.95 -5.15
C ASN A 33 16.31 7.31 -5.59
N MET A 34 16.07 7.76 -6.84
CA MET A 34 16.59 9.05 -7.32
C MET A 34 15.60 10.22 -7.15
N ILE A 35 14.35 10.06 -7.62
CA ILE A 35 13.34 11.14 -7.68
C ILE A 35 12.03 10.68 -6.98
N GLY A 36 12.12 9.67 -6.11
CA GLY A 36 10.97 9.06 -5.46
C GLY A 36 11.30 7.68 -4.91
N PRO A 37 10.32 7.00 -4.27
CA PRO A 37 10.49 5.65 -3.77
C PRO A 37 10.75 4.65 -4.90
N PHE A 38 11.46 3.57 -4.58
CA PHE A 38 11.58 2.39 -5.42
C PHE A 38 10.19 1.86 -5.80
N GLY A 39 9.95 1.64 -7.09
CA GLY A 39 8.60 1.30 -7.58
C GLY A 39 8.00 0.04 -6.97
N GLY A 40 8.82 -0.94 -6.58
CA GLY A 40 8.35 -2.13 -5.87
C GLY A 40 7.84 -1.84 -4.45
N ALA A 41 8.43 -0.83 -3.76
CA ALA A 41 7.94 -0.38 -2.47
C ALA A 41 6.58 0.32 -2.62
N THR A 42 6.44 1.20 -3.62
CA THR A 42 5.14 1.81 -3.95
C THR A 42 4.10 0.75 -4.27
N ALA A 43 4.43 -0.25 -5.10
CA ALA A 43 3.50 -1.32 -5.43
C ALA A 43 3.09 -2.15 -4.21
N ALA A 44 4.03 -2.44 -3.30
CA ALA A 44 3.75 -3.14 -2.06
C ALA A 44 2.82 -2.31 -1.13
N VAL A 45 2.99 -0.99 -1.07
CA VAL A 45 2.09 -0.08 -0.35
C VAL A 45 0.67 -0.13 -0.93
N MET A 46 0.51 -0.06 -2.26
CA MET A 46 -0.81 -0.15 -2.90
C MET A 46 -1.50 -1.48 -2.56
N LEU A 47 -0.75 -2.59 -2.65
CA LEU A 47 -1.29 -3.91 -2.30
C LEU A 47 -1.63 -4.00 -0.81
N GLN A 48 -0.80 -3.43 0.06
CA GLN A 48 -1.03 -3.42 1.50
C GLN A 48 -2.35 -2.72 1.84
N ALA A 49 -2.68 -1.62 1.16
CA ALA A 49 -3.95 -0.91 1.37
C ALA A 49 -5.17 -1.80 1.12
N ALA A 50 -5.14 -2.66 0.09
CA ALA A 50 -6.15 -3.71 -0.11
C ALA A 50 -6.06 -4.80 0.96
N LEU A 51 -4.85 -5.27 1.32
CA LEU A 51 -4.64 -6.35 2.28
C LEU A 51 -5.20 -6.06 3.68
N VAL A 52 -5.07 -4.81 4.14
CA VAL A 52 -5.57 -4.35 5.45
C VAL A 52 -7.02 -3.87 5.41
N HIS A 53 -7.64 -3.80 4.22
CA HIS A 53 -8.99 -3.31 4.08
C HIS A 53 -10.01 -4.27 4.71
N PRO A 54 -10.97 -3.78 5.52
CA PRO A 54 -11.93 -4.64 6.23
C PRO A 54 -12.84 -5.44 5.29
N GLU A 55 -13.14 -4.91 4.10
CA GLU A 55 -13.92 -5.61 3.07
C GLU A 55 -13.13 -6.61 2.23
N ARG A 56 -11.83 -6.83 2.52
CA ARG A 56 -11.04 -7.81 1.77
C ARG A 56 -11.57 -9.23 1.96
N LEU A 57 -11.71 -9.93 0.85
CA LEU A 57 -12.00 -11.36 0.80
C LEU A 57 -10.93 -12.10 0.00
N GLY A 58 -10.52 -13.27 0.47
CA GLY A 58 -9.52 -14.10 -0.19
C GLY A 58 -8.14 -13.45 -0.26
N ASP A 59 -7.28 -13.97 -1.14
CA ASP A 59 -5.88 -13.56 -1.28
C ASP A 59 -5.57 -12.91 -2.64
N PRO A 60 -4.58 -12.02 -2.73
CA PRO A 60 -4.22 -11.37 -3.99
C PRO A 60 -3.68 -12.38 -5.02
N ILE A 61 -4.09 -12.20 -6.28
CA ILE A 61 -3.65 -13.05 -7.40
C ILE A 61 -2.94 -12.28 -8.52
N ALA A 62 -3.17 -10.97 -8.61
CA ALA A 62 -2.57 -10.09 -9.60
C ALA A 62 -2.58 -8.64 -9.10
N LEU A 63 -1.59 -7.86 -9.52
CA LEU A 63 -1.49 -6.43 -9.26
C LEU A 63 -0.89 -5.75 -10.49
N THR A 64 -1.53 -4.66 -10.93
CA THR A 64 -1.01 -3.77 -11.96
C THR A 64 -0.89 -2.38 -11.37
N VAL A 65 0.32 -1.81 -11.40
CA VAL A 65 0.59 -0.45 -10.91
C VAL A 65 1.04 0.41 -12.08
N ASN A 66 0.33 1.52 -12.30
CA ASN A 66 0.71 2.53 -13.28
C ASN A 66 1.37 3.70 -12.55
N PHE A 67 2.62 3.99 -12.88
CA PHE A 67 3.38 5.09 -12.26
C PHE A 67 3.11 6.39 -13.02
N ALA A 68 2.13 7.17 -12.54
CA ALA A 68 1.71 8.42 -13.19
C ALA A 68 2.71 9.58 -12.99
N GLY A 69 3.53 9.53 -11.95
CA GLY A 69 4.53 10.54 -11.62
C GLY A 69 5.34 10.18 -10.37
N PRO A 70 6.37 10.97 -10.04
CA PRO A 70 7.13 10.78 -8.80
C PRO A 70 6.28 11.12 -7.57
N ILE A 71 6.50 10.38 -6.48
CA ILE A 71 5.94 10.66 -5.15
C ILE A 71 7.03 11.37 -4.34
N GLY A 72 6.69 12.52 -3.76
CA GLY A 72 7.61 13.30 -2.92
C GLY A 72 7.91 12.63 -1.58
N GLU A 73 8.94 13.12 -0.89
CA GLU A 73 9.24 12.67 0.48
C GLU A 73 8.11 13.08 1.44
N GLY A 74 7.80 12.20 2.38
CA GLY A 74 6.86 12.43 3.47
C GLY A 74 5.56 11.67 3.30
N GLU A 75 4.48 12.32 3.72
CA GLU A 75 3.14 11.73 3.77
C GLU A 75 2.53 11.60 2.37
N PHE A 76 1.77 10.51 2.17
CA PHE A 76 0.91 10.33 1.00
C PHE A 76 -0.40 9.66 1.42
N GLU A 77 -1.41 9.76 0.56
CA GLU A 77 -2.67 9.05 0.72
C GLU A 77 -2.80 7.92 -0.32
N VAL A 78 -3.46 6.83 0.07
CA VAL A 78 -3.86 5.73 -0.81
C VAL A 78 -5.36 5.51 -0.67
N GLU A 79 -6.04 5.34 -1.79
CA GLU A 79 -7.45 4.99 -1.84
C GLU A 79 -7.61 3.55 -2.35
N ALA A 80 -8.14 2.65 -1.53
CA ALA A 80 -8.35 1.25 -1.84
C ALA A 80 -9.84 0.90 -1.86
N ARG A 81 -10.45 0.98 -3.04
CA ARG A 81 -11.89 0.73 -3.23
C ARG A 81 -12.15 -0.66 -3.81
N PRO A 82 -12.96 -1.52 -3.14
CA PRO A 82 -13.45 -2.74 -3.75
C PRO A 82 -14.45 -2.39 -4.86
N SER A 83 -14.11 -2.63 -6.12
CA SER A 83 -14.91 -2.19 -7.27
C SER A 83 -15.89 -3.25 -7.77
N ARG A 84 -15.57 -4.52 -7.54
CA ARG A 84 -16.45 -5.64 -7.89
C ARG A 84 -16.14 -6.87 -7.03
N THR A 85 -17.15 -7.36 -6.33
CA THR A 85 -17.08 -8.59 -5.53
C THR A 85 -18.01 -9.65 -6.13
N ASN A 86 -17.52 -10.88 -6.28
CA ASN A 86 -18.33 -12.04 -6.64
C ASN A 86 -17.97 -13.24 -5.74
N ARG A 87 -18.47 -14.44 -6.10
CA ARG A 87 -18.26 -15.66 -5.31
C ARG A 87 -16.79 -16.04 -5.10
N SER A 88 -15.91 -15.78 -6.07
CA SER A 88 -14.53 -16.30 -6.07
C SER A 88 -13.46 -15.27 -6.41
N THR A 89 -13.81 -14.05 -6.82
CA THR A 89 -12.86 -12.97 -7.08
C THR A 89 -13.37 -11.62 -6.57
N GLN A 90 -12.42 -10.77 -6.21
CA GLN A 90 -12.64 -9.37 -5.83
C GLN A 90 -11.68 -8.49 -6.63
N HIS A 91 -12.20 -7.41 -7.21
CA HIS A 91 -11.43 -6.44 -7.97
C HIS A 91 -11.32 -5.13 -7.18
N TRP A 92 -10.19 -4.47 -7.33
CA TRP A 92 -9.84 -3.28 -6.56
C TRP A 92 -9.39 -2.15 -7.49
N HIS A 93 -9.79 -0.92 -7.15
CA HIS A 93 -9.12 0.28 -7.63
C HIS A 93 -8.21 0.78 -6.51
N LEU A 94 -6.94 0.94 -6.86
CA LEU A 94 -5.84 1.38 -6.02
C LEU A 94 -5.24 2.63 -6.65
#